data_AF-A0A845LMV4-F1
#
_entry.id   AF-A0A845LMV4-F1
#
_cell.length_a   1.000
_cell.length_b   1.000
_cell.length_c   1.000
_cell.angle_alpha   90.00
_cell.angle_beta   90.00
_cell.angle_gamma   90.00
#
_symmetry.space_group_name_H-M   'P 1'
#
loop_
_entity.id
_entity.type
_entity.pdbx_description
1 polymer ?
#
loop_
_entity_poly.entity_id
_entity_poly.type
_entity_poly.pdbx_seq_one_letter_code
_entity_poly.pdbx_strand_id
1 'polypeptide(L)'
;MIWQSTFTIEGLKDQSIQDAINQDLTNLYTALEEAGLPPYRGIFQRIPPGTQPVSSNLNATSAFNFENLLSVAVYADQTYTMEDRSEYTSRLEARNYNLRTGDIVPLPELFANPETAMNRINDEVAKMLSSQHPDEEPGFENGLYWFPRLTAPFKGLEANQKYYLQPSGIVIIFDHQTPDFDTGFYPAQITLPFHLFEGELAIRERFADSRGTNPYLTTGTRDQQFVQSDTFFTQQITAGDETVENSSVRTYLHFRYPNNMPPAIQALAETTLEESRQFLKTLTSPKKLSAGEEPYAEFSLDITDVGPFYTLRHSVYSNCVPDGVRPAGSTDGVRPASSTDGVRPAYSGESVFTIREGQPLDLTTNPSFFASYEADGRRVTLESCFAPGVDYKALLAVAYNKHATQYGYPTIREDQIDNVSFLIGHTGLECYFPDLGSYGYMGIEYKDLGCENLTIFDR
;
A
#
# COMPACT_ATOMS: atom_id res chain seq x y z
N MET A 1 -17.95 8.27 -29.59
CA MET A 1 -16.72 7.44 -29.58
C MET A 1 -16.92 6.35 -28.54
N ILE A 2 -16.63 5.09 -28.87
CA ILE A 2 -16.71 3.97 -27.93
C ILE A 2 -15.27 3.54 -27.65
N TRP A 3 -14.85 3.61 -26.39
CA TRP A 3 -13.60 3.02 -25.93
C TRP A 3 -13.94 1.82 -25.04
N GLN A 4 -13.21 0.72 -25.25
CA GLN A 4 -13.42 -0.53 -24.52
C GLN A 4 -12.05 -1.08 -24.11
N SER A 5 -11.90 -1.33 -22.83
CA SER A 5 -10.84 -2.14 -22.23
C SER A 5 -11.51 -3.27 -21.47
N THR A 6 -11.36 -4.48 -21.97
CA THR A 6 -11.91 -5.70 -21.38
C THR A 6 -10.80 -6.51 -20.73
N PHE A 7 -11.18 -7.33 -19.76
CA PHE A 7 -10.26 -8.18 -18.99
C PHE A 7 -10.60 -9.65 -19.21
N THR A 8 -9.57 -10.47 -19.44
CA THR A 8 -9.64 -11.94 -19.52
C THR A 8 -8.49 -12.55 -18.73
N ILE A 9 -8.71 -13.70 -18.13
CA ILE A 9 -7.68 -14.45 -17.41
C ILE A 9 -7.10 -15.58 -18.26
N GLU A 10 -5.82 -15.86 -18.02
CA GLU A 10 -5.12 -17.02 -18.55
C GLU A 10 -4.20 -17.63 -17.50
N GLY A 11 -3.77 -18.87 -17.74
CA GLY A 11 -2.78 -19.55 -16.93
C GLY A 11 -3.33 -20.39 -15.77
N LEU A 12 -4.63 -20.70 -15.69
CA LEU A 12 -5.14 -21.67 -14.71
C LEU A 12 -4.93 -23.12 -15.17
N LYS A 13 -4.57 -24.02 -14.26
CA LYS A 13 -4.45 -25.48 -14.47
C LYS A 13 -5.77 -26.08 -14.90
N ASP A 14 -6.85 -25.64 -14.26
CA ASP A 14 -8.20 -26.04 -14.61
C ASP A 14 -8.76 -25.08 -15.66
N GLN A 15 -8.66 -25.50 -16.92
CA GLN A 15 -9.16 -24.73 -18.04
C GLN A 15 -10.68 -24.52 -17.97
N SER A 16 -11.43 -25.43 -17.33
CA SER A 16 -12.89 -25.28 -17.23
C SER A 16 -13.27 -24.13 -16.31
N ILE A 17 -12.52 -23.94 -15.21
CA ILE A 17 -12.68 -22.78 -14.32
C ILE A 17 -12.28 -21.50 -15.04
N GLN A 18 -11.17 -21.51 -15.78
CA GLN A 18 -10.71 -20.36 -16.56
C GLN A 18 -11.77 -19.90 -17.56
N ASP A 19 -12.29 -20.85 -18.33
CA ASP A 19 -13.30 -20.60 -19.35
C ASP A 19 -14.61 -20.09 -18.72
N ALA A 20 -15.00 -20.64 -17.57
CA ALA A 20 -16.18 -20.18 -16.83
C ALA A 20 -16.05 -18.72 -16.37
N ILE A 21 -14.91 -18.33 -15.77
CA ILE A 21 -14.64 -16.95 -15.35
C ILE A 21 -14.64 -16.01 -16.56
N ASN A 22 -13.94 -16.37 -17.64
CA ASN A 22 -13.88 -15.56 -18.85
C ASN A 22 -15.26 -15.40 -19.51
N GLN A 23 -16.10 -16.43 -19.47
CA GLN A 23 -17.47 -16.36 -19.97
C GLN A 23 -18.35 -15.45 -19.10
N ASP A 24 -18.24 -15.51 -17.77
CA ASP A 24 -18.98 -14.60 -16.88
C ASP A 24 -18.58 -13.15 -17.11
N LEU A 25 -17.27 -12.86 -17.23
CA LEU A 25 -16.77 -11.52 -17.55
C LEU A 25 -17.28 -11.03 -18.92
N THR A 26 -17.25 -11.89 -19.93
CA THR A 26 -17.80 -11.58 -21.26
C THR A 26 -19.28 -11.23 -21.18
N ASN A 27 -20.07 -12.03 -20.45
CA ASN A 27 -21.49 -11.78 -20.23
C ASN A 27 -21.72 -10.44 -19.50
N LEU A 28 -20.90 -10.12 -18.51
CA LEU A 28 -20.95 -8.84 -17.80
C LEU A 28 -20.69 -7.66 -18.74
N TYR A 29 -19.65 -7.73 -19.58
CA TYR A 29 -19.35 -6.65 -20.52
C TYR A 29 -20.49 -6.44 -21.52
N THR A 30 -21.00 -7.53 -22.12
CA THR A 30 -22.16 -7.46 -23.03
C THR A 30 -23.37 -6.87 -22.32
N ALA A 31 -23.67 -7.31 -21.09
CA ALA A 31 -24.79 -6.77 -20.33
C ALA A 31 -24.64 -5.27 -20.03
N LEU A 32 -23.43 -4.78 -19.77
CA LEU A 32 -23.16 -3.36 -19.54
C LEU A 32 -23.26 -2.52 -20.81
N GLU A 33 -22.83 -3.07 -21.96
CA GLU A 33 -22.92 -2.40 -23.27
C GLU A 33 -24.36 -2.30 -23.77
N GLU A 34 -25.14 -3.36 -23.56
CA GLU A 34 -26.56 -3.42 -23.94
C GLU A 34 -27.45 -2.70 -22.93
N ALA A 35 -26.94 -2.39 -21.74
CA ALA A 35 -27.70 -1.69 -20.74
C ALA A 35 -27.99 -0.25 -21.16
N GLY A 36 -29.26 0.14 -21.04
CA GLY A 36 -29.68 1.53 -21.23
C GLY A 36 -29.24 2.44 -20.07
N LEU A 37 -29.91 3.58 -19.92
CA LEU A 37 -29.67 4.49 -18.80
C LEU A 37 -29.84 3.77 -17.45
N PRO A 38 -28.85 3.81 -16.54
CA PRO A 38 -29.02 3.30 -15.18
C PRO A 38 -30.15 4.07 -14.48
N PRO A 39 -31.05 3.42 -13.75
CA PRO A 39 -32.25 4.04 -13.19
C PRO A 39 -31.96 4.86 -11.93
N TYR A 40 -30.94 5.72 -11.95
CA TYR A 40 -30.67 6.66 -10.85
C TYR A 40 -31.86 7.59 -10.63
N ARG A 41 -32.02 8.03 -9.38
CA ARG A 41 -33.11 8.92 -8.98
C ARG A 41 -33.09 10.21 -9.79
N GLY A 42 -34.19 10.50 -10.49
CA GLY A 42 -34.34 11.73 -11.28
C GLY A 42 -33.63 11.73 -12.64
N ILE A 43 -32.94 10.65 -13.03
CA ILE A 43 -32.15 10.61 -14.27
C ILE A 43 -32.99 10.91 -15.51
N PHE A 44 -34.23 10.40 -15.59
CA PHE A 44 -35.10 10.61 -16.76
C PHE A 44 -35.64 12.05 -16.89
N GLN A 45 -35.51 12.87 -15.85
CA GLN A 45 -35.79 14.31 -15.95
C GLN A 45 -34.64 15.07 -16.62
N ARG A 46 -33.43 14.50 -16.55
CA ARG A 46 -32.19 15.08 -17.07
C ARG A 46 -31.83 14.50 -18.43
N ILE A 47 -32.01 13.20 -18.62
CA ILE A 47 -31.75 12.47 -19.86
C ILE A 47 -33.04 11.76 -20.30
N PRO A 48 -33.73 12.27 -21.33
CA PRO A 48 -34.96 11.65 -21.81
C PRO A 48 -34.77 10.18 -22.21
N PRO A 49 -35.79 9.31 -22.01
CA PRO A 49 -35.74 7.94 -22.49
C PRO A 49 -35.46 7.87 -23.99
N GLY A 50 -34.55 6.98 -24.40
CA GLY A 50 -34.16 6.77 -25.80
C GLY A 50 -33.06 7.70 -26.31
N THR A 51 -32.64 8.71 -25.54
CA THR A 51 -31.45 9.52 -25.85
C THR A 51 -30.23 8.61 -25.94
N GLN A 52 -29.51 8.69 -27.06
CA GLN A 52 -28.30 7.91 -27.30
C GLN A 52 -27.08 8.63 -26.72
N PRO A 53 -26.12 7.92 -26.12
CA PRO A 53 -24.89 8.53 -25.65
C PRO A 53 -24.02 9.00 -26.83
N VAL A 54 -23.37 10.16 -26.69
CA VAL A 54 -22.37 10.66 -27.66
C VAL A 54 -21.00 10.01 -27.46
N SER A 55 -20.72 9.55 -26.23
CA SER A 55 -19.57 8.73 -25.90
C SER A 55 -19.93 7.64 -24.89
N SER A 56 -19.30 6.48 -25.07
CA SER A 56 -19.37 5.36 -24.13
C SER A 56 -17.96 4.88 -23.84
N ASN A 57 -17.68 4.56 -22.60
CA ASN A 57 -16.40 4.08 -22.11
C ASN A 57 -16.64 2.85 -21.24
N LEU A 58 -16.08 1.71 -21.61
CA LEU A 58 -16.08 0.52 -20.76
C LEU A 58 -14.64 0.24 -20.36
N ASN A 59 -14.37 0.25 -19.06
CA ASN A 59 -13.04 0.02 -18.50
C ASN A 59 -13.07 -1.06 -17.43
N ALA A 60 -12.57 -2.24 -17.75
CA ALA A 60 -12.32 -3.31 -16.79
C ALA A 60 -10.88 -3.22 -16.25
N THR A 61 -10.73 -3.35 -14.93
CA THR A 61 -9.42 -3.42 -14.25
C THR A 61 -9.39 -4.55 -13.24
N SER A 62 -8.23 -5.18 -13.09
CA SER A 62 -7.92 -6.06 -11.97
C SER A 62 -7.62 -5.21 -10.74
N ALA A 63 -8.60 -5.09 -9.84
CA ALA A 63 -8.46 -4.30 -8.62
C ALA A 63 -7.68 -5.05 -7.52
N PHE A 64 -7.73 -6.39 -7.53
CA PHE A 64 -7.03 -7.28 -6.58
C PHE A 64 -6.81 -8.63 -7.23
N ASN A 65 -5.64 -9.25 -7.05
CA ASN A 65 -5.35 -10.58 -7.60
C ASN A 65 -4.39 -11.35 -6.67
N PHE A 66 -4.78 -11.51 -5.41
CA PHE A 66 -3.93 -12.09 -4.36
C PHE A 66 -4.62 -13.26 -3.68
N GLU A 67 -3.84 -14.18 -3.13
CA GLU A 67 -4.33 -15.35 -2.40
C GLU A 67 -5.43 -16.10 -3.16
N ASN A 68 -5.23 -16.35 -4.46
CA ASN A 68 -6.19 -16.99 -5.37
C ASN A 68 -7.57 -16.30 -5.44
N LEU A 69 -7.67 -15.04 -5.03
CA LEU A 69 -8.84 -14.18 -5.25
C LEU A 69 -8.53 -13.16 -6.33
N LEU A 70 -9.44 -13.05 -7.30
CA LEU A 70 -9.41 -12.01 -8.31
C LEU A 70 -10.61 -11.10 -8.12
N SER A 71 -10.38 -9.81 -7.88
CA SER A 71 -11.41 -8.78 -7.93
C SER A 71 -11.27 -7.98 -9.22
N VAL A 72 -12.30 -8.01 -10.06
CA VAL A 72 -12.41 -7.21 -11.28
C VAL A 72 -13.44 -6.11 -11.04
N ALA A 73 -13.04 -4.86 -11.30
CA ALA A 73 -13.93 -3.71 -11.29
C ALA A 73 -14.15 -3.23 -12.73
N VAL A 74 -15.41 -3.01 -13.11
CA VAL A 74 -15.79 -2.62 -14.46
C VAL A 74 -16.59 -1.32 -14.41
N TYR A 75 -15.98 -0.25 -14.91
CA TYR A 75 -16.63 1.05 -15.08
C TYR A 75 -17.29 1.11 -16.46
N ALA A 76 -18.54 1.53 -16.51
CA ALA A 76 -19.25 1.83 -17.75
C ALA A 76 -19.76 3.27 -17.68
N ASP A 77 -19.09 4.16 -18.39
CA ASP A 77 -19.37 5.59 -18.40
C ASP A 77 -20.02 6.00 -19.71
N GLN A 78 -21.03 6.85 -19.62
CA GLN A 78 -21.77 7.35 -20.76
C GLN A 78 -21.95 8.86 -20.62
N THR A 79 -21.69 9.57 -21.72
CA THR A 79 -21.98 11.01 -21.83
C THR A 79 -23.09 11.22 -22.83
N TYR A 80 -24.06 12.03 -22.46
CA TYR A 80 -25.19 12.42 -23.26
C TYR A 80 -25.10 13.90 -23.54
N THR A 81 -25.39 14.31 -24.77
CA THR A 81 -25.51 15.73 -25.12
C THR A 81 -26.92 16.01 -25.62
N MET A 82 -27.52 17.04 -25.05
CA MET A 82 -28.82 17.60 -25.39
C MET A 82 -28.62 19.03 -25.90
N GLU A 83 -29.68 19.69 -26.37
CA GLU A 83 -29.57 21.02 -27.00
C GLU A 83 -28.94 22.09 -26.08
N ASP A 84 -29.16 22.01 -24.76
CA ASP A 84 -28.76 23.02 -23.79
C ASP A 84 -27.75 22.52 -22.73
N ARG A 85 -27.42 21.22 -22.72
CA ARG A 85 -26.58 20.62 -21.67
C ARG A 85 -25.90 19.33 -22.10
N SER A 86 -24.92 18.93 -21.30
CA SER A 86 -24.34 17.58 -21.31
C SER A 86 -24.52 16.94 -19.95
N GLU A 87 -24.84 15.65 -19.94
CA GLU A 87 -24.99 14.85 -18.73
C GLU A 87 -24.05 13.66 -18.78
N TYR A 88 -23.46 13.34 -17.63
CA TYR A 88 -22.59 12.19 -17.46
C TYR A 88 -23.27 11.19 -16.54
N THR A 89 -23.18 9.91 -16.90
CA THR A 89 -23.69 8.81 -16.09
C THR A 89 -22.64 7.72 -16.02
N SER A 90 -22.57 7.02 -14.89
CA SER A 90 -21.64 5.91 -14.73
C SER A 90 -22.29 4.74 -14.01
N ARG A 91 -21.81 3.54 -14.33
CA ARG A 91 -22.10 2.29 -13.62
C ARG A 91 -20.78 1.68 -13.19
N LEU A 92 -20.78 1.07 -12.01
CA LEU A 92 -19.68 0.26 -11.54
C LEU A 92 -20.22 -1.12 -11.17
N GLU A 93 -19.71 -2.13 -11.84
CA GLU A 93 -19.94 -3.52 -11.51
C GLU A 93 -18.63 -4.14 -11.01
N ALA A 94 -18.77 -5.11 -10.12
CA ALA A 94 -17.64 -5.82 -9.56
C ALA A 94 -17.87 -7.33 -9.57
N ARG A 95 -16.77 -8.07 -9.68
CA ARG A 95 -16.75 -9.53 -9.58
C ARG A 95 -15.53 -9.95 -8.77
N ASN A 96 -15.77 -10.73 -7.72
CA ASN A 96 -14.72 -11.26 -6.84
C ASN A 96 -14.71 -12.77 -7.01
N TYR A 97 -13.77 -13.32 -7.76
CA TYR A 97 -13.69 -14.74 -8.06
C TYR A 97 -12.73 -15.46 -7.12
N ASN A 98 -13.14 -16.64 -6.66
CA ASN A 98 -12.20 -17.64 -6.16
C ASN A 98 -11.61 -18.40 -7.35
N LEU A 99 -10.34 -18.19 -7.64
CA LEU A 99 -9.66 -18.78 -8.80
C LEU A 99 -9.49 -20.30 -8.73
N ARG A 100 -9.77 -20.93 -7.58
CA ARG A 100 -9.78 -22.39 -7.43
C ARG A 100 -11.11 -23.04 -7.76
N THR A 101 -12.21 -22.30 -7.73
CA THR A 101 -13.55 -22.86 -7.96
C THR A 101 -14.28 -22.18 -9.12
N GLY A 102 -13.90 -20.95 -9.46
CA GLY A 102 -14.62 -20.10 -10.41
C GLY A 102 -15.81 -19.37 -9.80
N ASP A 103 -16.12 -19.62 -8.53
CA ASP A 103 -17.29 -19.03 -7.88
C ASP A 103 -17.09 -17.55 -7.53
N ILE A 104 -18.19 -16.81 -7.54
CA ILE A 104 -18.24 -15.46 -6.99
C ILE A 104 -18.24 -15.55 -5.46
N VAL A 105 -17.28 -14.86 -4.85
CA VAL A 105 -17.15 -14.73 -3.40
C VAL A 105 -18.08 -13.61 -2.93
N PRO A 106 -19.01 -13.92 -2.01
CA PRO A 106 -19.83 -12.90 -1.36
C PRO A 106 -19.05 -12.20 -0.23
N LEU A 107 -19.42 -10.96 0.06
CA LEU A 107 -18.71 -10.10 1.04
C LEU A 107 -18.50 -10.76 2.42
N PRO A 108 -19.50 -11.44 3.03
CA PRO A 108 -19.33 -12.09 4.33
C PRO A 108 -18.29 -13.21 4.34
N GLU A 109 -18.02 -13.85 3.19
CA GLU A 109 -17.07 -14.96 3.10
C GLU A 109 -15.60 -14.52 3.20
N LEU A 110 -15.32 -13.22 3.16
CA LEU A 110 -13.99 -12.70 3.46
C LEU A 110 -13.60 -12.83 4.95
N PHE A 111 -14.57 -13.10 5.83
CA PHE A 111 -14.40 -13.06 7.28
C PHE A 111 -14.31 -14.46 7.90
N ALA A 112 -13.66 -14.56 9.04
CA ALA A 112 -13.59 -15.79 9.83
C ALA A 112 -14.99 -16.26 10.26
N ASN A 113 -15.87 -15.32 10.59
CA ASN A 113 -17.27 -15.58 10.92
C ASN A 113 -18.24 -14.85 9.96
N PRO A 114 -18.67 -15.49 8.85
CA PRO A 114 -19.57 -14.88 7.88
C PRO A 114 -20.95 -14.49 8.47
N GLU A 115 -21.42 -15.19 9.49
CA GLU A 115 -22.75 -14.92 10.10
C GLU A 115 -22.79 -13.56 10.80
N THR A 116 -21.66 -13.09 11.31
CA THR A 116 -21.55 -11.79 12.02
C THR A 116 -20.87 -10.71 11.19
N ALA A 117 -20.26 -11.05 10.06
CA ALA A 117 -19.48 -10.13 9.23
C ALA A 117 -20.28 -8.90 8.80
N MET A 118 -21.54 -9.07 8.37
CA MET A 118 -22.35 -7.94 7.92
C MET A 118 -22.66 -6.96 9.04
N ASN A 119 -22.82 -7.41 10.29
CA ASN A 119 -23.02 -6.50 11.43
C ASN A 119 -21.76 -5.64 11.61
N ARG A 120 -20.58 -6.27 11.58
CA ARG A 120 -19.30 -5.59 11.71
C ARG A 120 -19.07 -4.56 10.60
N ILE A 121 -19.35 -4.92 9.35
CA ILE A 121 -19.24 -4.02 8.18
C ILE A 121 -20.22 -2.86 8.32
N ASN A 122 -21.47 -3.14 8.68
CA ASN A 122 -22.50 -2.11 8.87
C ASN A 122 -22.12 -1.12 9.98
N ASP A 123 -21.52 -1.60 11.07
CA ASP A 123 -21.03 -0.73 12.15
C ASP A 123 -19.94 0.23 11.64
N GLU A 124 -18.98 -0.24 10.83
CA GLU A 124 -17.94 0.64 10.28
C GLU A 124 -18.48 1.63 9.25
N VAL A 125 -19.39 1.18 8.37
CA VAL A 125 -20.05 2.09 7.43
C VAL A 125 -20.86 3.15 8.19
N ALA A 126 -21.63 2.76 9.21
CA ALA A 126 -22.39 3.70 10.03
C ALA A 126 -21.47 4.72 10.74
N LYS A 127 -20.32 4.29 11.27
CA LYS A 127 -19.32 5.20 11.85
C LYS A 127 -18.80 6.19 10.82
N MET A 128 -18.42 5.74 9.62
CA MET A 128 -17.95 6.61 8.54
C MET A 128 -19.02 7.59 8.06
N LEU A 129 -20.27 7.13 7.94
CA LEU A 129 -21.41 7.99 7.59
C LEU A 129 -21.71 9.02 8.69
N SER A 130 -21.44 8.71 9.96
CA SER A 130 -21.67 9.63 11.07
C SER A 130 -20.55 10.65 11.29
N SER A 131 -19.33 10.33 10.88
CA SER A 131 -18.15 11.20 11.04
C SER A 131 -18.04 12.26 9.94
N GLN A 132 -18.61 11.97 8.78
CA GLN A 132 -18.86 12.92 7.70
C GLN A 132 -20.22 13.54 7.99
N HIS A 133 -20.38 14.87 8.08
CA HIS A 133 -21.70 15.48 8.28
C HIS A 133 -22.59 15.20 7.06
N PRO A 134 -23.40 14.11 7.03
CA PRO A 134 -24.02 13.63 5.79
C PRO A 134 -25.23 14.49 5.38
N ASP A 135 -25.61 15.42 6.26
CA ASP A 135 -26.70 16.38 6.13
C ASP A 135 -26.23 17.74 5.58
N GLU A 136 -24.92 18.00 5.53
CA GLU A 136 -24.38 19.24 4.96
C GLU A 136 -24.34 19.13 3.42
N GLU A 137 -24.54 20.25 2.72
CA GLU A 137 -24.38 20.31 1.25
C GLU A 137 -23.01 19.73 0.87
N PRO A 138 -22.85 19.07 -0.30
CA PRO A 138 -21.56 18.54 -0.75
C PRO A 138 -20.52 19.67 -0.78
N GLY A 139 -19.84 19.79 0.36
CA GLY A 139 -19.02 20.92 0.76
C GLY A 139 -17.58 20.50 0.70
N PHE A 140 -16.75 21.44 0.29
CA PHE A 140 -15.35 21.32 -0.11
C PHE A 140 -14.38 20.92 1.01
N GLU A 141 -14.80 20.20 2.04
CA GLU A 141 -13.94 19.89 3.18
C GLU A 141 -13.30 18.50 3.00
N ASN A 142 -11.98 18.49 2.80
CA ASN A 142 -11.06 17.34 2.66
C ASN A 142 -10.83 16.74 1.26
N GLY A 143 -11.27 17.40 0.17
CA GLY A 143 -10.84 17.02 -1.19
C GLY A 143 -11.35 15.67 -1.71
N LEU A 144 -12.21 14.97 -0.95
CA LEU A 144 -12.88 13.75 -1.37
C LEU A 144 -14.23 14.12 -2.00
N TYR A 145 -14.23 14.30 -3.32
CA TYR A 145 -15.35 14.79 -4.11
C TYR A 145 -16.63 13.91 -4.13
N TRP A 146 -16.74 12.83 -3.35
CA TRP A 146 -17.58 11.69 -3.75
C TRP A 146 -18.20 10.86 -2.62
N PHE A 147 -18.41 11.43 -1.42
CA PHE A 147 -19.08 10.69 -0.35
C PHE A 147 -20.61 10.64 -0.59
N PRO A 148 -21.27 9.47 -0.43
CA PRO A 148 -22.68 9.33 -0.77
C PRO A 148 -23.57 10.11 0.21
N ARG A 149 -24.54 10.87 -0.31
CA ARG A 149 -25.51 11.60 0.52
C ARG A 149 -26.64 10.67 0.95
N LEU A 150 -26.97 10.64 2.24
CA LEU A 150 -28.14 9.90 2.71
C LEU A 150 -29.45 10.61 2.33
N THR A 151 -30.43 9.85 1.88
CA THR A 151 -31.79 10.35 1.64
C THR A 151 -32.82 9.77 2.61
N ALA A 152 -32.39 8.81 3.41
CA ALA A 152 -33.08 8.23 4.55
C ALA A 152 -32.02 7.75 5.56
N PRO A 153 -32.40 7.47 6.83
CA PRO A 153 -31.48 6.84 7.78
C PRO A 153 -30.90 5.54 7.23
N PHE A 154 -29.59 5.34 7.40
CA PHE A 154 -28.90 4.12 6.98
C PHE A 154 -29.47 2.90 7.72
N LYS A 155 -29.96 1.90 6.96
CA LYS A 155 -30.59 0.69 7.50
C LYS A 155 -29.65 -0.51 7.60
N GLY A 156 -28.41 -0.34 7.12
CA GLY A 156 -27.49 -1.45 6.87
C GLY A 156 -27.40 -1.79 5.38
N LEU A 157 -26.28 -2.38 5.01
CA LEU A 157 -26.02 -3.01 3.73
C LEU A 157 -26.69 -4.37 3.66
N GLU A 158 -27.13 -4.74 2.47
CA GLU A 158 -27.66 -6.06 2.16
C GLU A 158 -26.53 -7.09 1.96
N ALA A 159 -26.83 -8.38 2.09
CA ALA A 159 -25.84 -9.44 1.93
C ALA A 159 -25.23 -9.53 0.52
N ASN A 160 -25.97 -9.06 -0.49
CA ASN A 160 -25.54 -8.99 -1.90
C ASN A 160 -24.97 -7.61 -2.28
N GLN A 161 -24.62 -6.78 -1.30
CA GLN A 161 -24.01 -5.47 -1.54
C GLN A 161 -22.80 -5.61 -2.46
N LYS A 162 -22.78 -4.80 -3.53
CA LYS A 162 -21.66 -4.74 -4.46
C LYS A 162 -20.40 -4.27 -3.74
N TYR A 163 -19.31 -4.99 -3.98
CA TYR A 163 -18.00 -4.65 -3.47
C TYR A 163 -16.91 -5.16 -4.40
N TYR A 164 -15.71 -4.61 -4.28
CA TYR A 164 -14.51 -5.22 -4.79
C TYR A 164 -13.37 -5.07 -3.78
N LEU A 165 -12.34 -5.92 -3.90
CA LEU A 165 -11.11 -5.76 -3.12
C LEU A 165 -10.11 -4.90 -3.86
N GLN A 166 -9.31 -4.16 -3.10
CA GLN A 166 -8.09 -3.52 -3.56
C GLN A 166 -7.02 -3.64 -2.47
N PRO A 167 -5.73 -3.38 -2.78
CA PRO A 167 -4.62 -3.42 -1.80
C PRO A 167 -4.93 -2.83 -0.43
N SER A 168 -5.62 -1.69 -0.41
CA SER A 168 -5.90 -0.93 0.81
C SER A 168 -7.15 -1.33 1.58
N GLY A 169 -8.04 -2.16 1.02
CA GLY A 169 -9.28 -2.53 1.71
C GLY A 169 -10.39 -3.10 0.85
N ILE A 170 -11.57 -3.16 1.47
CA ILE A 170 -12.83 -3.55 0.84
C ILE A 170 -13.52 -2.28 0.35
N VAL A 171 -13.76 -2.17 -0.95
CA VAL A 171 -14.49 -1.03 -1.52
C VAL A 171 -15.96 -1.38 -1.65
N ILE A 172 -16.82 -0.67 -0.92
CA ILE A 172 -18.27 -0.78 -0.99
C ILE A 172 -18.80 0.19 -2.05
N ILE A 173 -19.62 -0.32 -2.97
CA ILE A 173 -20.16 0.45 -4.10
C ILE A 173 -21.61 0.85 -3.83
N PHE A 174 -21.89 2.14 -3.76
CA PHE A 174 -23.24 2.70 -3.66
C PHE A 174 -23.69 3.21 -5.02
N ASP A 175 -24.84 2.75 -5.51
CA ASP A 175 -25.39 3.13 -6.81
C ASP A 175 -26.92 3.15 -6.80
N HIS A 176 -27.55 3.09 -7.98
CA HIS A 176 -29.01 3.05 -8.11
C HIS A 176 -29.69 1.85 -7.42
N GLN A 177 -28.95 0.80 -7.04
CA GLN A 177 -29.45 -0.36 -6.28
C GLN A 177 -29.40 -0.12 -4.76
N THR A 178 -28.77 0.97 -4.32
CA THR A 178 -28.74 1.41 -2.92
C THR A 178 -29.57 2.69 -2.76
N PRO A 179 -30.91 2.61 -2.83
CA PRO A 179 -31.79 3.79 -2.95
C PRO A 179 -31.82 4.70 -1.72
N ASP A 180 -31.29 4.23 -0.58
CA ASP A 180 -31.13 5.04 0.61
C ASP A 180 -30.05 6.14 0.42
N PHE A 181 -29.21 6.03 -0.62
CA PHE A 181 -28.17 7.00 -0.97
C PHE A 181 -28.52 7.77 -2.27
N ASP A 182 -28.22 9.07 -2.29
CA ASP A 182 -28.16 9.89 -3.49
C ASP A 182 -26.70 10.08 -3.89
N THR A 183 -26.33 9.42 -4.99
CA THR A 183 -25.00 9.44 -5.59
C THR A 183 -25.00 10.27 -6.88
N GLY A 184 -26.08 11.01 -7.17
CA GLY A 184 -26.29 11.62 -8.47
C GLY A 184 -26.52 10.58 -9.57
N PHE A 185 -25.73 10.64 -10.64
CA PHE A 185 -25.83 9.73 -11.81
C PHE A 185 -24.62 8.81 -11.96
N TYR A 186 -23.84 8.65 -10.90
CA TYR A 186 -22.62 7.84 -10.90
C TYR A 186 -22.50 7.08 -9.56
N PRO A 187 -21.72 5.99 -9.50
CA PRO A 187 -21.56 5.23 -8.28
C PRO A 187 -20.66 5.99 -7.30
N ALA A 188 -21.05 6.00 -6.02
CA ALA A 188 -20.18 6.44 -4.92
C ALA A 188 -19.48 5.22 -4.31
N GLN A 189 -18.32 5.44 -3.69
CA GLN A 189 -17.50 4.37 -3.15
C GLN A 189 -16.99 4.75 -1.76
N ILE A 190 -17.00 3.78 -0.85
CA ILE A 190 -16.35 3.89 0.45
C ILE A 190 -15.37 2.73 0.58
N THR A 191 -14.10 3.04 0.84
CA THR A 191 -13.10 2.03 1.17
C THR A 191 -13.12 1.79 2.68
N LEU A 192 -13.35 0.54 3.07
CA LEU A 192 -13.17 0.05 4.43
C LEU A 192 -11.77 -0.57 4.52
N PRO A 193 -10.80 0.10 5.17
CA PRO A 193 -9.46 -0.45 5.31
C PRO A 193 -9.46 -1.78 6.04
N PHE A 194 -8.59 -2.70 5.64
CA PHE A 194 -8.56 -4.04 6.21
C PHE A 194 -8.24 -4.06 7.72
N HIS A 195 -7.47 -3.09 8.26
CA HIS A 195 -7.18 -3.02 9.70
C HIS A 195 -8.44 -2.80 10.55
N LEU A 196 -9.53 -2.27 9.99
CA LEU A 196 -10.79 -2.15 10.73
C LEU A 196 -11.33 -3.53 11.14
N PHE A 197 -10.85 -4.59 10.51
CA PHE A 197 -11.29 -5.96 10.70
C PHE A 197 -10.11 -6.87 11.09
N GLU A 198 -9.07 -6.31 11.73
CA GLU A 198 -7.92 -7.08 12.19
C GLU A 198 -8.35 -8.24 13.10
N GLY A 199 -7.87 -9.45 12.80
CA GLY A 199 -8.26 -10.69 13.49
C GLY A 199 -9.65 -11.23 13.11
N GLU A 200 -10.45 -10.50 12.32
CA GLU A 200 -11.76 -10.94 11.84
C GLU A 200 -11.75 -11.36 10.36
N LEU A 201 -10.83 -10.84 9.55
CA LEU A 201 -10.64 -11.27 8.16
C LEU A 201 -10.01 -12.66 8.10
N ALA A 202 -10.45 -13.44 7.13
CA ALA A 202 -9.95 -14.79 6.86
C ALA A 202 -9.57 -14.98 5.39
N ILE A 203 -9.16 -13.90 4.70
CA ILE A 203 -8.85 -13.91 3.27
C ILE A 203 -7.74 -14.94 2.99
N ARG A 204 -6.65 -14.87 3.74
CA ARG A 204 -5.51 -15.77 3.58
C ARG A 204 -5.90 -17.20 3.98
N GLU A 205 -6.56 -17.38 5.11
CA GLU A 205 -6.92 -18.70 5.64
C GLU A 205 -7.89 -19.46 4.72
N ARG A 206 -8.78 -18.73 4.03
CA ARG A 206 -9.79 -19.31 3.13
C ARG A 206 -9.28 -19.45 1.71
N PHE A 207 -8.50 -18.49 1.23
CA PHE A 207 -8.17 -18.38 -0.19
C PHE A 207 -6.67 -18.56 -0.48
N ALA A 208 -5.78 -18.40 0.48
CA ALA A 208 -4.39 -18.82 0.28
C ALA A 208 -4.28 -20.35 0.19
N ASP A 209 -3.26 -20.79 -0.52
CA ASP A 209 -2.93 -22.19 -0.71
C ASP A 209 -2.40 -22.85 0.55
N SER A 210 -2.69 -24.14 0.70
CA SER A 210 -1.73 -25.06 1.35
C SER A 210 -0.62 -25.41 0.34
N ARG A 211 0.64 -25.56 0.78
CA ARG A 211 1.78 -25.85 -0.10
C ARG A 211 1.44 -27.00 -1.08
N GLY A 212 1.33 -26.69 -2.38
CA GLY A 212 1.08 -27.66 -3.47
C GLY A 212 -0.27 -27.57 -4.19
N THR A 213 -1.17 -26.65 -3.81
CA THR A 213 -2.54 -26.56 -4.36
C THR A 213 -2.76 -25.45 -5.41
N ASN A 214 -1.68 -24.83 -5.89
CA ASN A 214 -1.69 -23.64 -6.74
C ASN A 214 -2.56 -23.85 -8.01
N PRO A 215 -3.54 -22.96 -8.29
CA PRO A 215 -4.39 -23.10 -9.45
C PRO A 215 -3.71 -22.75 -10.79
N TYR A 216 -2.47 -22.26 -10.85
CA TYR A 216 -1.81 -21.80 -12.09
C TYR A 216 -0.94 -22.87 -12.82
N LEU A 217 -0.98 -22.92 -14.16
CA LEU A 217 -0.28 -23.88 -15.05
C LEU A 217 1.23 -23.85 -14.91
N THR A 218 1.77 -22.64 -14.77
CA THR A 218 3.16 -22.41 -14.44
C THR A 218 3.25 -22.34 -12.92
N THR A 219 4.40 -22.70 -12.36
CA THR A 219 4.88 -22.07 -11.13
C THR A 219 5.19 -20.59 -11.43
N GLY A 220 4.24 -19.88 -12.06
CA GLY A 220 4.14 -18.45 -12.04
C GLY A 220 4.16 -18.10 -10.57
N THR A 221 5.09 -17.25 -10.25
CA THR A 221 5.42 -16.93 -8.89
C THR A 221 4.18 -16.40 -8.21
N ARG A 222 3.83 -16.99 -7.07
CA ARG A 222 2.59 -16.65 -6.35
C ARG A 222 2.61 -15.14 -6.14
N ASP A 223 1.55 -14.42 -6.49
CA ASP A 223 1.39 -13.06 -5.98
C ASP A 223 0.73 -13.19 -4.60
N GLN A 224 1.56 -13.54 -3.60
CA GLN A 224 1.17 -13.37 -2.20
C GLN A 224 1.49 -11.95 -1.81
N GLN A 225 0.57 -11.31 -1.11
CA GLN A 225 0.74 -9.94 -0.64
C GLN A 225 0.24 -9.86 0.79
N PHE A 226 0.96 -9.12 1.62
CA PHE A 226 0.44 -8.80 2.94
C PHE A 226 -0.56 -7.70 2.79
N VAL A 227 -1.77 -7.85 3.30
CA VAL A 227 -2.66 -6.73 3.52
C VAL A 227 -1.88 -5.58 4.16
N GLN A 228 -1.74 -4.48 3.42
CA GLN A 228 -1.20 -3.26 3.97
C GLN A 228 -2.38 -2.54 4.59
N SER A 229 -2.24 -2.15 5.85
CA SER A 229 -3.08 -1.11 6.37
C SER A 229 -2.59 0.18 5.73
N ASP A 230 -3.02 0.36 4.48
CA ASP A 230 -2.75 1.59 3.79
C ASP A 230 -3.49 2.66 4.58
N THR A 231 -2.71 3.66 4.97
CA THR A 231 -3.15 4.92 5.51
C THR A 231 -3.71 4.85 6.93
N PHE A 232 -2.85 5.21 7.87
CA PHE A 232 -2.95 6.35 8.77
C PHE A 232 -4.14 7.37 8.67
N PHE A 233 -5.28 7.04 8.06
CA PHE A 233 -6.56 7.70 8.25
C PHE A 233 -7.28 7.15 9.49
N THR A 234 -6.66 6.22 10.23
CA THR A 234 -7.12 5.86 11.57
C THR A 234 -7.02 7.09 12.48
N GLN A 235 -8.06 7.33 13.27
CA GLN A 235 -8.06 8.35 14.34
C GLN A 235 -7.08 8.02 15.49
N GLN A 236 -6.21 7.02 15.31
CA GLN A 236 -5.29 6.50 16.32
C GLN A 236 -3.85 6.46 15.79
N ILE A 237 -3.40 7.57 15.22
CA ILE A 237 -2.00 7.78 14.88
C ILE A 237 -1.35 8.77 15.83
N THR A 238 -0.07 8.58 16.09
CA THR A 238 0.81 9.60 16.66
C THR A 238 1.53 10.18 15.46
N ALA A 239 1.28 11.46 15.20
CA ALA A 239 1.88 12.17 14.11
C ALA A 239 2.29 13.56 14.57
N GLY A 240 3.35 14.09 13.97
CA GLY A 240 3.79 15.45 14.24
C GLY A 240 4.84 15.92 13.26
N ASP A 241 4.86 17.24 13.13
CA ASP A 241 5.89 17.98 12.40
C ASP A 241 6.62 18.87 13.42
N GLU A 242 7.89 18.58 13.64
CA GLU A 242 8.73 19.34 14.56
C GLU A 242 9.79 20.12 13.79
N THR A 243 9.94 21.40 14.15
CA THR A 243 11.16 22.14 13.82
C THR A 243 12.09 22.01 15.02
N VAL A 244 13.25 21.35 14.85
CA VAL A 244 14.21 21.21 15.95
C VAL A 244 15.09 22.47 15.99
N GLU A 245 15.26 23.06 17.18
CA GLU A 245 16.09 24.25 17.33
C GLU A 245 17.56 23.92 17.02
N ASN A 246 18.04 24.42 15.88
CA ASN A 246 19.43 24.40 15.51
C ASN A 246 19.76 25.76 14.87
N SER A 247 20.63 26.55 15.52
CA SER A 247 20.95 27.91 15.08
C SER A 247 21.71 27.99 13.76
N SER A 248 22.19 26.87 13.25
CA SER A 248 23.06 26.78 12.06
C SER A 248 22.44 26.00 10.91
N VAL A 249 21.36 25.25 11.14
CA VAL A 249 20.70 24.40 10.15
C VAL A 249 19.20 24.46 10.37
N ARG A 250 18.42 24.65 9.30
CA ARG A 250 16.97 24.51 9.36
C ARG A 250 16.63 23.03 9.41
N THR A 251 16.09 22.56 10.53
CA THR A 251 15.83 21.13 10.74
C THR A 251 14.35 20.82 10.89
N TYR A 252 13.90 19.76 10.22
CA TYR A 252 12.54 19.25 10.26
C TYR A 252 12.54 17.78 10.64
N LEU A 253 11.57 17.40 11.46
CA LEU A 253 11.30 16.03 11.84
C LEU A 253 9.81 15.75 11.65
N HIS A 254 9.52 14.92 10.67
CA HIS A 254 8.21 14.36 10.41
C HIS A 254 8.17 12.98 11.02
N PHE A 255 7.12 12.66 11.76
CA PHE A 255 6.94 11.31 12.28
C PHE A 255 5.50 10.87 12.24
N ARG A 256 5.31 9.57 12.04
CA ARG A 256 3.99 8.95 11.98
C ARG A 256 4.04 7.47 12.36
N TYR A 257 3.22 7.05 13.31
CA TYR A 257 3.07 5.64 13.67
C TYR A 257 1.72 5.36 14.37
N PRO A 258 1.19 4.11 14.32
CA PRO A 258 -0.05 3.74 15.03
C PRO A 258 0.08 3.86 16.55
N ASN A 259 -1.00 4.23 17.25
CA ASN A 259 -1.03 4.38 18.72
C ASN A 259 -1.26 3.07 19.48
N ASN A 260 -1.68 2.03 18.77
CA ASN A 260 -2.05 0.73 19.31
C ASN A 260 -0.99 -0.35 19.05
N MET A 261 0.26 0.05 18.81
CA MET A 261 1.35 -0.89 18.55
C MET A 261 1.70 -1.72 19.80
N PRO A 262 2.26 -2.93 19.61
CA PRO A 262 2.84 -3.70 20.70
C PRO A 262 3.87 -2.87 21.49
N PRO A 263 3.99 -3.06 22.82
CA PRO A 263 4.86 -2.23 23.66
C PRO A 263 6.32 -2.16 23.20
N ALA A 264 6.85 -3.26 22.64
CA ALA A 264 8.22 -3.30 22.12
C ALA A 264 8.40 -2.41 20.88
N ILE A 265 7.41 -2.39 19.99
CA ILE A 265 7.42 -1.54 18.79
C ILE A 265 7.18 -0.08 19.16
N GLN A 266 6.28 0.19 20.11
CA GLN A 266 6.08 1.54 20.65
C GLN A 266 7.38 2.11 21.23
N ALA A 267 8.08 1.33 22.06
CA ALA A 267 9.36 1.75 22.63
C ALA A 267 10.44 1.98 21.56
N LEU A 268 10.46 1.16 20.50
CA LEU A 268 11.34 1.35 19.35
C LEU A 268 11.05 2.67 18.62
N ALA A 269 9.77 2.96 18.36
CA ALA A 269 9.33 4.19 17.71
C ALA A 269 9.76 5.44 18.49
N GLU A 270 9.45 5.46 19.79
CA GLU A 270 9.77 6.56 20.70
C GLU A 270 11.28 6.77 20.83
N THR A 271 12.05 5.68 20.96
CA THR A 271 13.51 5.74 21.06
C THR A 271 14.10 6.30 19.77
N THR A 272 13.69 5.78 18.60
CA THR A 272 14.20 6.24 17.31
C THR A 272 13.87 7.71 17.07
N LEU A 273 12.66 8.14 17.44
CA LEU A 273 12.24 9.52 17.34
C LEU A 273 13.11 10.45 18.20
N GLU A 274 13.38 10.06 19.45
CA GLU A 274 14.23 10.84 20.34
C GLU A 274 15.69 10.89 19.86
N GLU A 275 16.24 9.77 19.39
CA GLU A 275 17.58 9.74 18.81
C GLU A 275 17.68 10.64 17.57
N SER A 276 16.65 10.68 16.72
CA SER A 276 16.57 11.61 15.58
C SER A 276 16.53 13.07 16.04
N ARG A 277 15.75 13.41 17.07
CA ARG A 277 15.78 14.76 17.68
C ARG A 277 17.17 15.13 18.17
N GLN A 278 17.87 14.21 18.84
CA GLN A 278 19.22 14.47 19.34
C GLN A 278 20.22 14.62 18.19
N PHE A 279 20.13 13.80 17.15
CA PHE A 279 21.00 13.88 15.99
C PHE A 279 20.84 15.22 15.23
N LEU A 280 19.61 15.67 15.01
CA LEU A 280 19.33 16.97 14.36
C LEU A 280 19.99 18.16 15.07
N LYS A 281 20.12 18.09 16.40
CA LYS A 281 20.83 19.11 17.20
C LYS A 281 22.34 19.12 16.97
N THR A 282 22.92 18.04 16.45
CA THR A 282 24.37 17.92 16.16
C THR A 282 24.75 18.41 14.78
N LEU A 283 23.78 18.69 13.91
CA LEU A 283 24.05 19.10 12.53
C LEU A 283 24.64 20.50 12.47
N THR A 284 25.57 20.70 11.55
CA THR A 284 26.21 21.99 11.30
C THR A 284 26.16 22.33 9.82
N SER A 285 26.14 23.63 9.52
CA SER A 285 26.19 24.11 8.14
C SER A 285 27.45 23.60 7.45
N PRO A 286 27.35 23.07 6.21
CA PRO A 286 28.53 22.72 5.45
C PRO A 286 29.35 23.99 5.13
N LYS A 287 30.65 23.80 4.89
CA LYS A 287 31.58 24.93 4.59
C LYS A 287 31.32 25.60 3.23
N LYS A 288 30.59 24.95 2.32
CA LYS A 288 30.24 25.47 1.00
C LYS A 288 28.82 25.05 0.66
N LEU A 289 27.97 26.03 0.36
CA LEU A 289 26.66 25.89 -0.26
C LEU A 289 26.66 26.64 -1.59
N SER A 290 25.80 26.26 -2.53
CA SER A 290 25.60 27.02 -3.76
C SER A 290 24.93 28.35 -3.44
N ALA A 291 25.07 29.34 -4.34
CA ALA A 291 24.44 30.64 -4.15
C ALA A 291 22.90 30.48 -4.05
N GLY A 292 22.33 30.88 -2.90
CA GLY A 292 20.89 30.78 -2.63
C GLY A 292 20.44 29.50 -1.91
N GLU A 293 21.35 28.56 -1.64
CA GLU A 293 21.05 27.39 -0.80
C GLU A 293 21.19 27.74 0.69
N GLU A 294 20.26 27.23 1.49
CA GLU A 294 20.31 27.30 2.96
C GLU A 294 20.67 25.92 3.54
N PRO A 295 21.39 25.86 4.68
CA PRO A 295 21.62 24.59 5.36
C PRO A 295 20.30 24.03 5.87
N TYR A 296 19.96 22.83 5.42
CA TYR A 296 18.69 22.15 5.63
C TYR A 296 18.88 20.67 5.96
N ALA A 297 18.07 20.17 6.88
CA ALA A 297 17.91 18.74 7.10
C ALA A 297 16.47 18.38 7.46
N GLU A 298 15.98 17.29 6.89
CA GLU A 298 14.64 16.75 7.10
C GLU A 298 14.74 15.26 7.38
N PHE A 299 14.07 14.83 8.45
CA PHE A 299 13.97 13.46 8.87
C PHE A 299 12.51 13.05 8.77
N SER A 300 12.22 11.92 8.12
CA SER A 300 10.90 11.28 8.15
C SER A 300 11.02 9.94 8.86
N LEU A 301 10.19 9.72 9.86
CA LEU A 301 10.06 8.45 10.56
C LEU A 301 8.63 7.93 10.41
N ASP A 302 8.48 6.84 9.67
CA ASP A 302 7.20 6.20 9.43
C ASP A 302 7.25 4.76 9.93
N ILE A 303 6.28 4.35 10.76
CA ILE A 303 6.05 2.95 11.07
C ILE A 303 4.68 2.55 10.53
N THR A 304 4.66 1.47 9.76
CA THR A 304 3.44 0.88 9.19
C THR A 304 3.35 -0.60 9.55
N ASP A 305 2.12 -1.09 9.66
CA ASP A 305 1.80 -2.50 9.79
C ASP A 305 1.64 -3.15 8.42
N VAL A 306 2.33 -4.26 8.22
CA VAL A 306 2.33 -5.04 6.97
C VAL A 306 2.15 -6.51 7.35
N GLY A 307 0.91 -6.99 7.33
CA GLY A 307 0.57 -8.30 7.88
C GLY A 307 0.98 -8.41 9.36
N PRO A 308 1.74 -9.44 9.77
CA PRO A 308 2.20 -9.58 11.16
C PRO A 308 3.44 -8.74 11.49
N PHE A 309 3.95 -7.95 10.54
CA PHE A 309 5.19 -7.19 10.68
C PHE A 309 4.95 -5.70 10.90
N TYR A 310 5.89 -5.06 11.58
CA TYR A 310 5.97 -3.62 11.77
C TYR A 310 7.18 -3.11 11.01
N THR A 311 6.95 -2.27 10.02
CA THR A 311 7.96 -1.77 9.10
C THR A 311 8.29 -0.33 9.44
N LEU A 312 9.55 -0.07 9.78
CA LEU A 312 10.11 1.25 10.02
C LEU A 312 10.82 1.75 8.74
N ARG A 313 10.36 2.89 8.23
CA ARG A 313 11.06 3.71 7.26
C ARG A 313 11.59 4.96 7.97
N HIS A 314 12.90 5.15 7.91
CA HIS A 314 13.56 6.33 8.45
C HIS A 314 14.42 7.00 7.37
N SER A 315 13.87 8.03 6.75
CA SER A 315 14.49 8.74 5.63
C SER A 315 15.12 10.04 6.10
N VAL A 316 16.30 10.36 5.55
CA VAL A 316 17.05 11.58 5.87
C VAL A 316 17.37 12.32 4.59
N TYR A 317 16.91 13.56 4.50
CA TYR A 317 17.24 14.49 3.43
C TYR A 317 18.06 15.63 4.02
N SER A 318 19.35 15.73 3.70
CA SER A 318 20.22 16.74 4.32
C SER A 318 21.29 17.22 3.36
N ASN A 319 21.51 18.53 3.31
CA ASN A 319 22.72 19.11 2.71
C ASN A 319 23.77 19.49 3.79
N CYS A 320 23.56 19.06 5.03
CA CYS A 320 24.38 19.37 6.20
C CYS A 320 25.21 18.18 6.71
N VAL A 321 26.24 18.47 7.51
CA VAL A 321 27.13 17.45 8.09
C VAL A 321 27.09 17.47 9.62
N PRO A 322 27.22 16.33 10.32
CA PRO A 322 27.36 16.31 11.78
C PRO A 322 28.61 17.07 12.22
N ASP A 323 28.54 17.74 13.37
CA ASP A 323 29.69 18.44 13.93
C ASP A 323 30.88 17.48 14.15
N GLY A 324 32.09 17.94 13.81
CA GLY A 324 33.32 17.14 13.91
C GLY A 324 33.55 16.09 12.81
N VAL A 325 32.59 15.81 11.91
CA VAL A 325 32.78 14.87 10.79
C VAL A 325 33.33 15.59 9.56
N ARG A 326 34.56 15.26 9.15
CA ARG A 326 35.13 15.75 7.87
C ARG A 326 34.75 14.79 6.74
N PRO A 327 34.27 15.29 5.58
CA PRO A 327 34.02 14.45 4.42
C PRO A 327 35.27 13.68 4.00
N ALA A 328 35.10 12.39 3.70
CA ALA A 328 36.16 11.58 3.11
C ALA A 328 36.57 12.20 1.76
N GLY A 329 37.80 12.71 1.68
CA GLY A 329 38.32 13.43 0.51
C GLY A 329 38.88 14.84 0.78
N SER A 330 38.68 15.38 1.99
CA SER A 330 39.38 16.60 2.43
C SER A 330 40.87 16.29 2.67
N THR A 331 41.77 16.88 1.88
CA THR A 331 43.23 16.63 1.93
C THR A 331 43.95 17.19 3.15
N ASP A 332 43.25 17.84 4.08
CA ASP A 332 43.85 18.37 5.31
C ASP A 332 43.49 17.49 6.49
N GLY A 333 44.51 16.78 7.00
CA GLY A 333 44.44 15.62 7.89
C GLY A 333 43.43 15.69 9.04
N VAL A 334 42.68 14.59 9.20
CA VAL A 334 42.75 13.60 10.28
C VAL A 334 41.86 12.43 9.81
N ARG A 335 42.39 11.20 9.70
CA ARG A 335 41.55 10.00 9.52
C ARG A 335 40.70 9.80 10.78
N PRO A 336 39.41 9.45 10.69
CA PRO A 336 38.72 8.90 11.85
C PRO A 336 39.47 7.63 12.24
N ALA A 337 40.04 7.63 13.44
CA ALA A 337 40.49 6.41 14.05
C ALA A 337 39.26 5.53 14.24
N SER A 338 39.37 4.26 13.84
CA SER A 338 38.55 3.19 14.38
C SER A 338 38.68 3.24 15.92
N SER A 339 37.73 3.88 16.61
CA SER A 339 37.70 3.86 18.07
C SER A 339 36.71 2.79 18.52
N THR A 340 37.22 1.57 18.58
CA THR A 340 36.90 0.65 19.67
C THR A 340 37.34 1.33 20.97
N ASP A 341 36.41 1.83 21.78
CA ASP A 341 36.42 1.80 23.26
C ASP A 341 35.57 2.93 23.85
N GLY A 342 34.47 2.54 24.48
CA GLY A 342 33.58 3.43 25.22
C GLY A 342 32.40 2.65 25.80
N VAL A 343 32.64 1.98 26.92
CA VAL A 343 31.71 1.18 27.74
C VAL A 343 30.26 1.69 27.67
N ARG A 344 29.33 0.82 27.23
CA ARG A 344 27.89 0.96 27.48
C ARG A 344 27.25 -0.38 27.87
N PRO A 345 26.22 -0.34 28.74
CA PRO A 345 25.69 -1.51 29.42
C PRO A 345 24.97 -2.43 28.43
N ALA A 346 25.04 -3.73 28.69
CA ALA A 346 24.30 -4.74 27.96
C ALA A 346 22.78 -4.51 28.10
N TYR A 347 22.20 -3.82 27.13
CA TYR A 347 20.78 -3.89 26.82
C TYR A 347 20.63 -4.66 25.52
N SER A 348 19.82 -5.71 25.55
CA SER A 348 19.49 -6.58 24.43
C SER A 348 18.51 -5.92 23.43
N GLY A 349 18.73 -4.64 23.11
CA GLY A 349 17.93 -3.86 22.19
C GLY A 349 18.84 -3.02 21.31
N GLU A 350 19.07 -3.46 20.08
CA GLU A 350 19.84 -2.70 19.09
C GLU A 350 19.06 -1.41 18.73
N SER A 351 19.65 -0.24 18.99
CA SER A 351 19.07 1.03 18.56
C SER A 351 19.23 1.22 17.05
N VAL A 352 18.34 2.00 16.42
CA VAL A 352 18.42 2.33 14.98
C VAL A 352 19.76 3.01 14.63
N PHE A 353 20.33 3.74 15.58
CA PHE A 353 21.64 4.39 15.41
C PHE A 353 22.82 3.42 15.59
N THR A 354 22.72 2.41 16.45
CA THR A 354 23.73 1.33 16.54
C THR A 354 23.78 0.50 15.25
N ILE A 355 22.64 0.34 14.56
CA ILE A 355 22.59 -0.30 13.23
C ILE A 355 23.24 0.60 12.16
N ARG A 356 23.13 1.93 12.29
CA ARG A 356 23.80 2.91 11.39
C ARG A 356 25.32 2.93 11.53
N GLU A 357 25.88 2.60 12.70
CA GLU A 357 27.34 2.63 12.94
C GLU A 357 28.14 1.67 12.04
N GLY A 358 27.48 0.68 11.42
CA GLY A 358 28.09 -0.25 10.46
C GLY A 358 28.05 0.20 8.98
N GLN A 359 27.35 1.28 8.62
CA GLN A 359 27.21 1.71 7.22
C GLN A 359 28.10 2.91 6.88
N PRO A 360 28.65 3.01 5.65
CA PRO A 360 29.41 4.17 5.23
C PRO A 360 28.54 5.43 5.29
N LEU A 361 28.92 6.40 6.14
CA LEU A 361 28.38 7.75 6.15
C LEU A 361 28.88 8.53 4.92
N ASP A 362 28.45 8.13 3.72
CA ASP A 362 28.54 9.02 2.56
C ASP A 362 27.33 9.96 2.56
N LEU A 363 27.56 11.15 3.11
CA LEU A 363 26.55 12.22 3.23
C LEU A 363 26.15 12.83 1.87
N THR A 364 26.69 12.34 0.75
CA THR A 364 26.20 12.69 -0.60
C THR A 364 24.99 11.85 -1.04
N THR A 365 24.66 10.79 -0.30
CA THR A 365 23.48 9.94 -0.52
C THR A 365 22.58 10.01 0.70
N ASN A 366 21.36 10.55 0.54
CA ASN A 366 20.30 10.59 1.56
C ASN A 366 20.09 9.18 2.17
N PRO A 367 20.59 8.90 3.39
CA PRO A 367 20.55 7.54 3.90
C PRO A 367 19.11 7.26 4.36
N SER A 368 18.40 6.46 3.56
CA SER A 368 17.15 5.87 4.00
C SER A 368 17.46 4.56 4.71
N PHE A 369 16.98 4.45 5.94
CA PHE A 369 17.04 3.24 6.73
C PHE A 369 15.69 2.54 6.66
N PHE A 370 15.73 1.25 6.36
CA PHE A 370 14.56 0.39 6.27
C PHE A 370 14.80 -0.82 7.17
N ALA A 371 13.81 -1.14 8.00
CA ALA A 371 13.81 -2.34 8.81
C ALA A 371 12.38 -2.82 9.08
N SER A 372 12.19 -4.12 9.16
CA SER A 372 10.95 -4.73 9.63
C SER A 372 11.17 -5.48 10.93
N TYR A 373 10.13 -5.55 11.76
CA TYR A 373 10.15 -6.11 13.10
C TYR A 373 8.93 -7.00 13.32
N GLU A 374 9.09 -8.01 14.17
CA GLU A 374 7.96 -8.77 14.73
C GLU A 374 7.32 -8.01 15.89
N ALA A 375 6.12 -8.42 16.30
CA ALA A 375 5.37 -7.78 17.38
C ALA A 375 6.13 -7.73 18.73
N ASP A 376 7.08 -8.63 18.96
CA ASP A 376 7.92 -8.65 20.16
C ASP A 376 9.13 -7.68 20.09
N GLY A 377 9.28 -6.94 18.99
CA GLY A 377 10.38 -6.02 18.73
C GLY A 377 11.62 -6.66 18.12
N ARG A 378 11.61 -7.97 17.85
CA ARG A 378 12.72 -8.64 17.19
C ARG A 378 12.82 -8.20 15.72
N ARG A 379 13.99 -7.74 15.31
CA ARG A 379 14.26 -7.36 13.92
C ARG A 379 14.19 -8.58 13.01
N VAL A 380 13.49 -8.44 11.88
CA VAL A 380 13.47 -9.42 10.80
C VAL A 380 14.76 -9.26 9.99
N THR A 381 15.52 -10.35 9.86
CA THR A 381 16.71 -10.36 8.99
C THR A 381 16.30 -10.72 7.56
N LEU A 382 17.07 -10.25 6.58
CA LEU A 382 16.82 -10.55 5.17
C LEU A 382 16.83 -12.04 4.92
N GLU A 383 17.82 -12.76 5.47
CA GLU A 383 17.90 -14.22 5.41
C GLU A 383 16.65 -14.89 6.01
N SER A 384 16.14 -14.40 7.15
CA SER A 384 14.95 -14.99 7.78
C SER A 384 13.68 -14.82 6.95
N CYS A 385 13.69 -13.97 5.92
CA CYS A 385 12.55 -13.84 5.02
C CYS A 385 12.43 -15.03 4.05
N PHE A 386 13.49 -15.82 3.90
CA PHE A 386 13.56 -16.92 2.94
C PHE A 386 13.53 -18.29 3.64
N ALA A 387 13.17 -19.32 2.88
CA ALA A 387 13.16 -20.70 3.34
C ALA A 387 14.60 -21.20 3.57
N PRO A 388 14.82 -22.07 4.58
CA PRO A 388 16.15 -22.63 4.83
C PRO A 388 16.76 -23.29 3.59
N GLY A 389 18.00 -22.92 3.26
CA GLY A 389 18.73 -23.45 2.11
C GLY A 389 18.50 -22.73 0.78
N VAL A 390 17.63 -21.72 0.73
CA VAL A 390 17.50 -20.83 -0.43
C VAL A 390 18.72 -19.89 -0.49
N ASP A 391 19.37 -19.81 -1.65
CA ASP A 391 20.39 -18.79 -1.93
C ASP A 391 19.70 -17.45 -2.21
N TYR A 392 19.31 -16.78 -1.13
CA TYR A 392 18.54 -15.54 -1.21
C TYR A 392 19.35 -14.40 -1.85
N LYS A 393 20.69 -14.45 -1.79
CA LYS A 393 21.56 -13.44 -2.41
C LYS A 393 21.52 -13.57 -3.93
N ALA A 394 21.76 -14.78 -4.45
CA ALA A 394 21.64 -15.03 -5.89
C ALA A 394 20.25 -14.64 -6.41
N LEU A 395 19.20 -15.01 -5.67
CA LEU A 395 17.81 -14.69 -6.01
C LEU A 395 17.54 -13.17 -6.05
N LEU A 396 17.95 -12.43 -5.02
CA LEU A 396 17.80 -10.97 -4.97
C LEU A 396 18.61 -10.27 -6.07
N ALA A 397 19.83 -10.74 -6.36
CA ALA A 397 20.64 -10.20 -7.45
C ALA A 397 19.93 -10.35 -8.79
N VAL A 398 19.37 -11.52 -9.07
CA VAL A 398 18.61 -11.80 -10.30
C VAL A 398 17.36 -10.91 -10.38
N ALA A 399 16.57 -10.86 -9.30
CA ALA A 399 15.33 -10.08 -9.25
C ALA A 399 15.61 -8.58 -9.42
N TYR A 400 16.61 -8.03 -8.71
CA TYR A 400 17.05 -6.66 -8.85
C TYR A 400 17.51 -6.37 -10.29
N ASN A 401 18.39 -7.19 -10.85
CA ASN A 401 19.00 -6.93 -12.17
C ASN A 401 17.98 -6.98 -13.31
N LYS A 402 16.90 -7.76 -13.17
CA LYS A 402 15.76 -7.75 -14.08
C LYS A 402 15.14 -6.35 -14.18
N HIS A 403 14.81 -5.73 -13.05
CA HIS A 403 14.24 -4.38 -13.00
C HIS A 403 15.26 -3.31 -13.37
N ALA A 404 16.50 -3.41 -12.87
CA ALA A 404 17.55 -2.44 -13.17
C ALA A 404 17.78 -2.33 -14.69
N THR A 405 17.78 -3.45 -15.41
CA THR A 405 17.94 -3.45 -16.87
C THR A 405 16.76 -2.76 -17.57
N GLN A 406 15.53 -2.92 -17.08
CA GLN A 406 14.34 -2.28 -17.63
C GLN A 406 14.38 -0.75 -17.49
N TYR A 407 14.93 -0.24 -16.38
CA TYR A 407 15.03 1.19 -16.10
C TYR A 407 16.37 1.83 -16.47
N GLY A 408 17.33 1.04 -16.97
CA GLY A 408 18.68 1.51 -17.29
C GLY A 408 19.54 1.84 -16.07
N TYR A 409 19.26 1.21 -14.92
CA TYR A 409 20.01 1.37 -13.68
C TYR A 409 21.24 0.43 -13.63
N PRO A 410 22.25 0.76 -12.81
CA PRO A 410 23.36 -0.16 -12.56
C PRO A 410 22.88 -1.49 -11.98
N THR A 411 23.50 -2.58 -12.40
CA THR A 411 23.26 -3.92 -11.85
C THR A 411 24.05 -4.16 -10.57
N ILE A 412 23.59 -5.10 -9.74
CA ILE A 412 24.28 -5.56 -8.52
C ILE A 412 24.90 -6.95 -8.70
N ARG A 413 25.91 -7.22 -7.88
CA ARG A 413 26.49 -8.55 -7.65
C ARG A 413 26.05 -9.10 -6.29
N GLU A 414 26.17 -10.41 -6.11
CA GLU A 414 25.80 -11.09 -4.87
C GLU A 414 26.58 -10.61 -3.64
N ASP A 415 27.87 -10.27 -3.80
CA ASP A 415 28.71 -9.73 -2.72
C ASP A 415 28.25 -8.36 -2.21
N GLN A 416 27.39 -7.67 -2.97
CA GLN A 416 26.84 -6.36 -2.62
C GLN A 416 25.53 -6.46 -1.81
N ILE A 417 25.03 -7.68 -1.58
CA ILE A 417 23.77 -7.91 -0.85
C ILE A 417 23.97 -7.90 0.66
N ASP A 418 25.20 -8.09 1.14
CA ASP A 418 25.52 -8.17 2.56
C ASP A 418 25.17 -6.90 3.35
N ASN A 419 25.08 -5.76 2.68
CA ASN A 419 24.81 -4.46 3.29
C ASN A 419 23.43 -3.89 2.92
N VAL A 420 22.53 -4.71 2.41
CA VAL A 420 21.19 -4.27 1.99
C VAL A 420 20.35 -3.93 3.22
N SER A 421 19.83 -2.71 3.25
CA SER A 421 18.71 -2.35 4.11
C SER A 421 17.42 -2.74 3.41
N PHE A 422 16.45 -3.28 4.13
CA PHE A 422 15.18 -3.66 3.51
C PHE A 422 14.02 -3.53 4.48
N LEU A 423 12.82 -3.46 3.92
CA LEU A 423 11.59 -3.69 4.64
C LEU A 423 10.65 -4.62 3.88
N ILE A 424 9.75 -5.23 4.62
CA ILE A 424 8.62 -6.00 4.13
C ILE A 424 7.51 -5.01 3.79
N GLY A 425 7.17 -4.91 2.50
CA GLY A 425 6.08 -4.10 1.97
C GLY A 425 4.86 -4.93 1.58
N HIS A 426 3.85 -4.29 1.01
CA HIS A 426 2.62 -4.94 0.57
C HIS A 426 2.87 -6.02 -0.50
N THR A 427 3.60 -5.63 -1.55
CA THR A 427 3.76 -6.40 -2.79
C THR A 427 5.14 -7.02 -2.95
N GLY A 428 6.08 -6.69 -2.06
CA GLY A 428 7.47 -7.03 -2.22
C GLY A 428 8.34 -6.61 -1.04
N LEU A 429 9.64 -6.86 -1.19
CA LEU A 429 10.65 -6.27 -0.32
C LEU A 429 11.06 -4.92 -0.91
N GLU A 430 10.98 -3.84 -0.13
CA GLU A 430 11.62 -2.59 -0.52
C GLU A 430 13.07 -2.62 -0.05
N CYS A 431 14.00 -2.63 -0.99
CA CYS A 431 15.41 -2.80 -0.72
C CYS A 431 16.18 -1.52 -1.05
N TYR A 432 17.18 -1.21 -0.23
CA TYR A 432 18.17 -0.20 -0.48
C TYR A 432 19.57 -0.81 -0.53
N PHE A 433 20.23 -0.67 -1.67
CA PHE A 433 21.57 -1.15 -1.99
C PHE A 433 22.55 0.04 -1.91
N PRO A 434 23.26 0.22 -0.78
CA PRO A 434 24.09 1.42 -0.55
C PRO A 434 25.17 1.62 -1.62
N ASP A 435 25.73 0.53 -2.13
CA ASP A 435 26.77 0.53 -3.18
C ASP A 435 26.33 1.20 -4.49
N LEU A 436 25.02 1.37 -4.70
CA LEU A 436 24.45 1.99 -5.89
C LEU A 436 24.01 3.45 -5.69
N GLY A 437 24.17 3.99 -4.48
CA GLY A 437 23.83 5.37 -4.16
C GLY A 437 22.36 5.70 -4.46
N SER A 438 22.13 6.73 -5.29
CA SER A 438 20.78 7.19 -5.66
C SER A 438 19.95 6.18 -6.45
N TYR A 439 20.60 5.19 -7.07
CA TYR A 439 19.92 4.10 -7.81
C TYR A 439 19.68 2.88 -6.93
N GLY A 440 20.11 2.92 -5.66
CA GLY A 440 20.05 1.78 -4.77
C GLY A 440 18.67 1.46 -4.23
N TYR A 441 17.66 2.32 -4.38
CA TYR A 441 16.31 1.99 -3.90
C TYR A 441 15.50 1.26 -4.98
N MET A 442 15.00 0.07 -4.64
CA MET A 442 14.11 -0.69 -5.53
C MET A 442 13.12 -1.56 -4.74
N GLY A 443 11.85 -1.50 -5.13
CA GLY A 443 10.86 -2.51 -4.74
C GLY A 443 11.07 -3.79 -5.54
N ILE A 444 11.31 -4.90 -4.86
CA ILE A 444 11.47 -6.23 -5.45
C ILE A 444 10.20 -7.02 -5.14
N GLU A 445 9.36 -7.22 -6.15
CA GLU A 445 8.09 -7.90 -5.99
C GLU A 445 8.28 -9.33 -5.48
N TYR A 446 7.39 -9.82 -4.62
CA TYR A 446 7.47 -11.18 -4.09
C TYR A 446 7.41 -12.23 -5.21
N LYS A 447 6.70 -11.91 -6.29
CA LYS A 447 6.68 -12.74 -7.47
C LYS A 447 8.05 -12.83 -8.16
N ASP A 448 8.93 -11.84 -8.07
CA ASP A 448 10.28 -12.00 -8.64
C ASP A 448 11.21 -12.83 -7.75
N LEU A 449 10.86 -12.97 -6.47
CA LEU A 449 11.56 -13.82 -5.50
C LEU A 449 11.01 -15.26 -5.48
N GLY A 450 9.79 -15.47 -5.98
CA GLY A 450 9.05 -16.73 -5.86
C GLY A 450 8.60 -16.95 -4.42
N CYS A 451 7.32 -16.76 -4.13
CA CYS A 451 6.82 -16.83 -2.75
C CYS A 451 7.01 -18.20 -2.09
N GLU A 452 7.19 -19.28 -2.84
CA GLU A 452 7.59 -20.58 -2.29
C GLU A 452 8.96 -20.54 -1.60
N ASN A 453 9.80 -19.58 -1.94
CA ASN A 453 11.10 -19.33 -1.31
C ASN A 453 10.98 -18.44 -0.06
N LEU A 454 9.81 -17.88 0.23
CA LEU A 454 9.61 -16.91 1.30
C LEU A 454 8.91 -17.53 2.51
N THR A 455 9.43 -17.27 3.71
CA THR A 455 8.86 -17.76 4.99
C THR A 455 8.09 -16.69 5.74
N ILE A 456 8.16 -15.43 5.32
CA ILE A 456 7.40 -14.31 5.92
C ILE A 456 5.89 -14.58 5.91
N PHE A 457 5.43 -15.33 4.92
CA PHE A 457 4.06 -15.75 4.71
C PHE A 457 3.62 -16.92 5.62
N ASP A 458 4.56 -17.66 6.21
CA ASP A 458 4.25 -18.79 7.08
C ASP A 458 4.11 -18.38 8.57
N ARG A 459 4.22 -17.08 8.88
CA ARG A 459 4.28 -16.56 10.27
C ARG A 459 2.94 -16.12 10.82
#